data_AF-A0A421BLM7-F1
#
_entry.id   AF-A0A421BLM7-F1
#
_cell.length_a   1.000
_cell.length_b   1.000
_cell.length_c   1.000
_cell.angle_alpha   90.00
_cell.angle_beta   90.00
_cell.angle_gamma   90.00
#
_symmetry.space_group_name_H-M   'P 1'
#
loop_
_entity.id
_entity.type
_entity.pdbx_description
1 polymer ?
#
loop_
_entity_poly.entity_id
_entity_poly.type
_entity_poly.pdbx_seq_one_letter_code
_entity_poly.pdbx_strand_id
1 'polypeptide(L)'
;MTGEGPLMLDRILGQVDEEPWAEMLHALDHLGGLETVAIPEAEAGRKRIRLTTDRGRDCAIALPRAQKLTDGAVLYCRDGMAIVARIGGGARLRLVPHSLGDALRLGHWCGNLHWKVVFGEGWMDVILDGPEARYRDRLRDLATLARFDIG
;
A
#
# COMPACT_ATOMS: atom_id res chain seq x y z
N MET A 1 14.13 -11.48 21.33
CA MET A 1 14.23 -10.01 21.29
C MET A 1 12.83 -9.48 21.52
N THR A 2 12.75 -8.51 22.42
CA THR A 2 11.58 -7.94 23.10
C THR A 2 10.23 -8.04 22.36
N GLY A 3 9.28 -8.71 23.00
CA GLY A 3 7.89 -8.77 22.57
C GLY A 3 7.16 -7.46 22.82
N GLU A 4 7.38 -6.48 21.96
CA GLU A 4 6.39 -5.41 21.77
C GLU A 4 5.30 -5.93 20.84
N GLY A 5 4.05 -5.84 21.28
CA GLY A 5 2.90 -6.14 20.45
C GLY A 5 2.83 -5.19 19.24
N PRO A 6 1.94 -5.47 18.27
CA PRO A 6 1.75 -4.61 17.12
C PRO A 6 1.37 -3.18 17.55
N LEU A 7 1.79 -2.17 16.77
CA LEU A 7 1.37 -0.79 16.99
C LEU A 7 -0.15 -0.70 16.80
N MET A 8 -0.85 -0.24 17.84
CA MET A 8 -2.31 -0.16 17.84
C MET A 8 -2.80 1.11 17.13
N LEU A 9 -3.60 0.91 16.08
CA LEU A 9 -4.29 1.95 15.32
C LEU A 9 -5.77 1.95 15.72
N ASP A 10 -6.09 2.66 16.80
CA ASP A 10 -7.38 2.58 17.50
C ASP A 10 -8.39 3.67 17.12
N ARG A 11 -7.97 4.66 16.32
CA ARG A 11 -8.80 5.80 15.91
C ARG A 11 -8.34 6.36 14.57
N ILE A 12 -9.26 7.08 13.91
CA ILE A 12 -8.95 7.99 12.82
C ILE A 12 -8.69 9.39 13.40
N LEU A 13 -7.56 9.98 13.09
CA LEU A 13 -7.14 11.31 13.55
C LEU A 13 -7.62 12.44 12.61
N GLY A 14 -7.79 12.13 11.32
CA GLY A 14 -8.33 13.01 10.29
C GLY A 14 -8.13 12.44 8.89
N GLN A 15 -8.22 13.28 7.87
CA GLN A 15 -7.89 12.93 6.48
C GLN A 15 -6.65 13.67 5.96
N VAL A 16 -5.95 13.07 5.00
CA VAL A 16 -4.73 13.64 4.42
C VAL A 16 -4.91 14.99 3.73
N ASP A 17 -6.12 15.32 3.29
CA ASP A 17 -6.48 16.55 2.58
C ASP A 17 -7.06 17.63 3.51
N GLU A 18 -7.25 17.32 4.79
CA GLU A 18 -7.74 18.25 5.79
C GLU A 18 -6.58 18.97 6.50
N GLU A 19 -6.79 20.23 6.86
CA GLU A 19 -5.91 20.91 7.81
C GLU A 19 -6.16 20.37 9.24
N PRO A 20 -5.11 20.14 10.06
CA PRO A 20 -3.69 20.46 9.84
C PRO A 20 -2.87 19.31 9.20
N TRP A 21 -3.53 18.26 8.70
CA TRP A 21 -2.86 17.03 8.26
C TRP A 21 -2.12 17.20 6.95
N ALA A 22 -2.66 17.96 5.99
CA ALA A 22 -2.00 18.17 4.70
C ALA A 22 -0.56 18.70 4.89
N GLU A 23 -0.40 19.84 5.56
CA GLU A 23 0.92 20.44 5.81
C GLU A 23 1.82 19.55 6.67
N MET A 24 1.27 18.96 7.74
CA MET A 24 2.05 18.13 8.66
C MET A 24 2.54 16.83 8.01
N LEU A 25 1.71 16.16 7.21
CA LEU A 25 2.10 14.93 6.50
C LEU A 25 3.14 15.24 5.42
N HIS A 26 3.04 16.38 4.72
CA HIS A 26 4.07 16.81 3.78
C HIS A 26 5.42 17.03 4.46
N ALA A 27 5.44 17.67 5.63
CA ALA A 27 6.67 17.85 6.40
C ALA A 27 7.26 16.50 6.86
N LEU A 28 6.42 15.57 7.32
CA LEU A 28 6.85 14.23 7.75
C LEU A 28 7.36 13.37 6.58
N ASP A 29 6.75 13.47 5.41
CA ASP A 29 7.17 12.75 4.21
C ASP A 29 8.59 13.19 3.77
N HIS A 30 8.86 14.49 3.78
CA HIS A 30 10.20 15.02 3.52
C HIS A 30 11.28 14.52 4.50
N LEU A 31 10.89 14.22 5.73
CA LEU A 31 11.78 13.66 6.76
C LEU A 31 11.80 12.12 6.75
N GLY A 32 11.06 11.48 5.84
CA GLY A 32 10.94 10.02 5.75
C GLY A 32 10.10 9.37 6.84
N GLY A 33 9.32 10.16 7.60
CA GLY A 33 8.46 9.72 8.69
C GLY A 33 7.03 9.37 8.27
N LEU A 34 6.67 9.49 6.99
CA LEU A 34 5.36 9.08 6.50
C LEU A 34 5.37 7.61 6.09
N GLU A 35 4.44 6.85 6.66
CA GLU A 35 4.20 5.45 6.33
C GLU A 35 2.76 5.23 5.89
N THR A 36 2.55 4.19 5.10
CA THR A 36 1.22 3.82 4.61
C THR A 36 0.90 2.39 4.97
N VAL A 37 -0.38 2.15 5.19
CA VAL A 37 -0.93 0.81 5.35
C VAL A 37 -1.91 0.51 4.24
N ALA A 38 -1.57 -0.48 3.42
CA ALA A 38 -2.45 -0.98 2.37
C ALA A 38 -3.56 -1.82 2.99
N ILE A 39 -4.80 -1.52 2.61
CA ILE A 39 -5.98 -2.20 3.11
C ILE A 39 -6.82 -2.61 1.90
N PRO A 40 -7.00 -3.94 1.67
CA PRO A 40 -7.90 -4.40 0.63
C PRO A 40 -9.30 -3.83 0.86
N GLU A 41 -9.97 -3.41 -0.22
CA GLU A 41 -11.34 -2.88 -0.13
C GLU A 41 -12.32 -3.86 0.55
N ALA A 42 -12.16 -5.16 0.30
CA ALA A 42 -12.92 -6.21 0.98
C ALA A 42 -12.69 -6.27 2.51
N GLU A 43 -11.54 -5.77 2.97
CA GLU A 43 -11.16 -5.73 4.38
C GLU A 43 -11.44 -4.38 5.04
N ALA A 44 -11.72 -3.31 4.28
CA ALA A 44 -12.03 -1.97 4.80
C ALA A 44 -13.22 -1.95 5.79
N GLY A 45 -14.14 -2.91 5.67
CA GLY A 45 -15.28 -3.07 6.60
C GLY A 45 -14.93 -3.80 7.90
N ARG A 46 -13.75 -4.45 8.00
CA ARG A 46 -13.35 -5.23 9.17
C ARG A 46 -12.94 -4.31 10.31
N LYS A 47 -13.30 -4.71 11.53
CA LYS A 47 -13.03 -3.93 12.75
C LYS A 47 -11.67 -4.20 13.36
N ARG A 48 -11.09 -5.35 13.03
CA ARG A 48 -9.78 -5.78 13.50
C ARG A 48 -9.02 -6.37 12.32
N ILE A 49 -7.87 -5.77 12.02
CA ILE A 49 -7.00 -6.17 10.92
C ILE A 49 -5.57 -6.07 11.45
N ARG A 50 -4.76 -7.10 11.23
CA ARG A 50 -3.32 -7.03 11.45
C ARG A 50 -2.65 -6.90 10.10
N LEU A 51 -1.73 -5.95 9.99
CA LEU A 51 -1.14 -5.51 8.74
C LEU A 51 0.26 -4.96 8.99
N THR A 52 1.00 -4.78 7.92
CA THR A 52 2.35 -4.24 7.96
C THR A 52 2.39 -2.98 7.12
N THR A 53 3.06 -1.93 7.61
CA THR A 53 3.29 -0.71 6.82
C THR A 53 4.19 -0.99 5.62
N ASP A 54 4.24 -0.07 4.66
CA ASP A 54 5.22 -0.11 3.56
C ASP A 54 6.69 -0.15 4.04
N ARG A 55 6.95 0.32 5.28
CA ARG A 55 8.26 0.28 5.95
C ARG A 55 8.46 -0.93 6.88
N GLY A 56 7.56 -1.91 6.85
CA GLY A 56 7.76 -3.17 7.57
C GLY A 56 7.31 -3.15 9.04
N ARG A 57 6.60 -2.10 9.49
CA ARG A 57 6.12 -2.02 10.88
C ARG A 57 4.84 -2.82 11.08
N ASP A 58 4.83 -3.65 12.11
CA ASP A 58 3.65 -4.45 12.49
C ASP A 58 2.60 -3.58 13.18
N CYS A 59 1.39 -3.58 12.64
CA CYS A 59 0.28 -2.75 13.09
C CYS A 59 -0.99 -3.58 13.25
N ALA A 60 -1.84 -3.14 14.19
CA ALA A 60 -3.17 -3.70 14.40
C ALA A 60 -4.22 -2.57 14.42
N ILE A 61 -5.12 -2.59 13.44
CA ILE A 61 -6.28 -1.70 13.40
C ILE A 61 -7.33 -2.24 14.36
N ALA A 62 -7.87 -1.36 15.21
CA ALA A 62 -8.90 -1.67 16.19
C ALA A 62 -9.89 -0.50 16.34
N LEU A 63 -10.58 -0.14 15.25
CA LEU A 63 -11.48 1.02 15.22
C LEU A 63 -12.83 0.77 15.92
N PRO A 64 -13.43 1.80 16.55
CA PRO A 64 -14.79 1.75 17.06
C PRO A 64 -15.82 1.41 15.98
N ARG A 65 -16.96 0.83 16.38
CA ARG A 65 -18.01 0.42 15.42
C ARG A 65 -18.52 1.57 14.55
N ALA A 66 -18.57 2.78 15.09
CA ALA A 66 -19.06 3.98 14.41
C ALA A 66 -18.09 4.54 13.37
N GLN A 67 -16.78 4.24 13.47
CA GLN A 67 -15.79 4.73 12.52
C GLN A 67 -15.72 3.77 11.32
N LYS A 68 -15.78 4.36 10.13
CA LYS A 68 -15.56 3.67 8.86
C LYS A 68 -14.21 4.10 8.32
N LEU A 69 -13.38 3.13 8.00
CA LEU A 69 -12.09 3.41 7.40
C LEU A 69 -12.28 3.87 5.96
N THR A 70 -11.63 4.97 5.61
CA THR A 70 -11.61 5.58 4.27
C THR A 70 -10.19 5.63 3.73
N ASP A 71 -10.05 5.72 2.41
CA ASP A 71 -8.75 6.00 1.80
C ASP A 71 -8.26 7.38 2.27
N GLY A 72 -6.97 7.50 2.62
CA GLY A 72 -6.41 8.74 3.13
C GLY A 72 -6.67 9.00 4.62
N ALA A 73 -7.23 8.05 5.36
CA ALA A 73 -7.40 8.20 6.80
C ALA A 73 -6.05 8.22 7.54
N VAL A 74 -5.81 9.28 8.32
CA VAL A 74 -4.64 9.36 9.21
C VAL A 74 -4.95 8.51 10.45
N LEU A 75 -4.15 7.48 10.68
CA LEU A 75 -4.36 6.50 11.77
C LEU A 75 -3.41 6.69 12.95
N TYR A 76 -2.28 7.35 12.70
CA TYR A 76 -1.26 7.60 13.70
C TYR A 76 -0.47 8.85 13.32
N CYS A 77 -0.10 9.66 14.31
CA CYS A 77 0.82 10.78 14.14
C CYS A 77 1.44 11.15 15.49
N ARG A 78 2.61 10.58 15.80
CA ARG A 78 3.41 10.84 17.01
C ARG A 78 4.86 10.50 16.73
N ASP A 79 5.76 10.93 17.61
CA ASP A 79 7.18 10.54 17.58
C ASP A 79 7.88 10.81 16.23
N GLY A 80 7.46 11.87 15.53
CA GLY A 80 8.01 12.24 14.22
C GLY A 80 7.63 11.30 13.07
N MET A 81 6.55 10.52 13.23
CA MET A 81 6.03 9.68 12.15
C MET A 81 4.51 9.71 12.07
N ALA A 82 3.97 9.42 10.88
CA ALA A 82 2.55 9.26 10.65
C ALA A 82 2.24 7.99 9.85
N ILE A 83 1.07 7.41 10.08
CA ILE A 83 0.56 6.25 9.32
C ILE A 83 -0.76 6.62 8.68
N VAL A 84 -0.84 6.45 7.37
CA VAL A 84 -2.04 6.72 6.57
C VAL A 84 -2.61 5.43 5.98
N ALA A 85 -3.92 5.26 6.07
CA ALA A 85 -4.64 4.18 5.42
C ALA A 85 -4.75 4.41 3.92
N ARG A 86 -4.45 3.37 3.16
CA ARG A 86 -4.71 3.34 1.73
C ARG A 86 -5.67 2.21 1.38
N ILE A 87 -6.89 2.54 0.98
CA ILE A 87 -7.93 1.54 0.69
C ILE A 87 -7.97 1.28 -0.81
N GLY A 88 -7.81 0.02 -1.19
CA GLY A 88 -7.88 -0.39 -2.59
C GLY A 88 -6.71 0.12 -3.46
N GLY A 89 -5.83 0.97 -2.94
CA GLY A 89 -4.67 1.50 -3.65
C GLY A 89 -3.41 1.45 -2.79
N GLY A 90 -2.67 0.34 -2.83
CA GLY A 90 -1.24 0.47 -2.54
C GLY A 90 -0.51 1.15 -3.69
N ALA A 91 0.78 1.40 -3.49
CA ALA A 91 1.67 1.90 -4.55
C ALA A 91 1.53 1.05 -5.82
N ARG A 92 1.72 1.66 -6.99
CA ARG A 92 1.50 1.00 -8.28
C ARG A 92 2.85 0.68 -8.91
N LEU A 93 3.09 -0.60 -9.14
CA LEU A 93 4.21 -1.02 -9.96
C LEU A 93 3.72 -1.16 -11.40
N ARG A 94 4.08 -0.18 -12.24
CA ARG A 94 3.74 -0.19 -13.65
C ARG A 94 4.65 -1.13 -14.41
N LEU A 95 4.04 -2.04 -15.16
CA LEU A 95 4.71 -2.97 -16.06
C LEU A 95 4.39 -2.54 -17.50
N VAL A 96 5.44 -2.27 -18.28
CA VAL A 96 5.34 -1.95 -19.70
C VAL A 96 5.96 -3.10 -20.50
N PRO A 97 5.15 -4.05 -21.01
CA PRO A 97 5.64 -5.17 -21.80
C PRO A 97 6.34 -4.71 -23.09
N HIS A 98 7.39 -5.43 -23.49
CA HIS A 98 8.11 -5.12 -24.73
C HIS A 98 7.35 -5.56 -25.99
N SER A 99 6.45 -6.54 -25.86
CA SER A 99 5.64 -7.05 -26.96
C SER A 99 4.27 -7.57 -26.46
N LEU A 100 3.36 -7.84 -27.41
CA LEU A 100 2.08 -8.49 -27.09
C LEU A 100 2.28 -9.89 -26.48
N GLY A 101 3.30 -10.62 -26.94
CA GLY A 101 3.63 -11.94 -26.39
C GLY A 101 4.07 -11.85 -24.93
N ASP A 102 4.82 -10.81 -24.58
CA ASP A 102 5.24 -10.54 -23.20
C ASP A 102 4.06 -10.11 -22.32
N ALA A 103 3.15 -9.29 -22.87
CA ALA A 103 1.93 -8.89 -22.19
C ALA A 103 1.05 -10.10 -21.79
N LEU A 104 0.91 -11.09 -22.68
CA LEU A 104 0.19 -12.33 -22.38
C LEU A 104 0.83 -13.13 -21.24
N ARG A 105 2.17 -13.24 -21.24
CA ARG A 105 2.92 -13.96 -20.20
C ARG A 105 2.83 -13.25 -18.86
N LEU A 106 3.00 -11.92 -18.83
CA LEU A 106 2.87 -11.11 -17.63
C LEU A 106 1.45 -11.15 -17.07
N GLY A 107 0.43 -11.06 -17.92
CA GLY A 107 -0.97 -11.22 -17.54
C GLY A 107 -1.25 -12.58 -16.89
N HIS A 108 -0.82 -13.67 -17.54
CA HIS A 108 -0.96 -15.02 -16.99
C HIS A 108 -0.28 -15.15 -15.62
N TRP A 109 0.94 -14.64 -15.49
CA TRP A 109 1.74 -14.79 -14.28
C TRP A 109 1.22 -13.93 -13.11
N CYS A 110 0.88 -12.65 -13.35
CA CYS A 110 0.21 -11.81 -12.36
C CYS A 110 -1.12 -12.43 -11.90
N GLY A 111 -1.87 -13.04 -12.83
CA GLY A 111 -3.07 -13.80 -12.53
C GLY A 111 -2.81 -15.01 -11.64
N ASN A 112 -1.81 -15.84 -11.96
CA ASN A 112 -1.43 -17.00 -11.15
C ASN A 112 -0.99 -16.62 -9.73
N LEU A 113 -0.40 -15.43 -9.55
CA LEU A 113 -0.03 -14.92 -8.23
C LEU A 113 -1.18 -14.23 -7.47
N HIS A 114 -2.38 -14.17 -8.08
CA HIS A 114 -3.55 -13.47 -7.55
C HIS A 114 -3.28 -11.99 -7.26
N TRP A 115 -2.42 -11.35 -8.06
CA TRP A 115 -2.17 -9.93 -7.92
C TRP A 115 -3.32 -9.10 -8.50
N LYS A 116 -3.63 -8.00 -7.83
CA LYS A 116 -4.57 -7.01 -8.34
C LYS A 116 -3.89 -6.19 -9.42
N VAL A 117 -4.53 -6.10 -10.58
CA VAL A 117 -3.98 -5.41 -11.74
C VAL A 117 -5.00 -4.46 -12.34
N VAL A 118 -4.55 -3.27 -12.69
CA VAL A 118 -5.29 -2.31 -13.52
C VAL A 118 -4.61 -2.24 -14.89
N PHE A 119 -5.39 -2.33 -15.97
CA PHE A 119 -4.86 -2.29 -17.33
C PHE A 119 -5.06 -0.91 -17.95
N GLY A 120 -4.08 -0.48 -18.73
CA GLY A 120 -4.23 0.62 -19.68
C GLY A 120 -3.64 0.26 -21.02
N GLU A 121 -3.60 1.24 -21.93
CA GLU A 121 -3.08 1.00 -23.27
C GLU A 121 -1.58 0.74 -23.25
N GLY A 122 -1.19 -0.51 -23.49
CA GLY A 122 0.21 -0.93 -23.54
C GLY A 122 0.91 -1.06 -22.19
N TRP A 123 0.18 -1.02 -21.08
CA TRP A 123 0.74 -1.19 -19.73
C TRP A 123 -0.25 -1.85 -18.77
N MET A 124 0.28 -2.34 -17.64
CA MET A 124 -0.52 -2.84 -16.53
C MET A 124 0.11 -2.39 -15.20
N ASP A 125 -0.71 -1.89 -14.27
CA ASP A 125 -0.29 -1.51 -12.93
C ASP A 125 -0.61 -2.65 -11.97
N VAL A 126 0.39 -3.18 -11.29
CA VAL A 126 0.19 -4.09 -10.15
C VAL A 126 -0.05 -3.23 -8.91
N ILE A 127 -1.19 -3.43 -8.26
CA ILE A 127 -1.49 -2.77 -6.99
C ILE A 127 -0.75 -3.53 -5.90
N LEU A 128 0.23 -2.88 -5.28
CA LEU A 128 1.03 -3.46 -4.22
C LEU A 128 0.18 -3.59 -2.94
N ASP A 129 0.41 -4.66 -2.19
CA ASP A 129 -0.22 -4.98 -0.91
C ASP A 129 0.90 -5.39 0.07
N GLY A 130 1.77 -4.41 0.34
CA GLY A 130 3.00 -4.57 1.11
C GLY A 130 4.24 -4.00 0.37
N PRO A 131 5.45 -4.26 0.89
CA PRO A 131 6.69 -3.67 0.36
C PRO A 131 6.95 -4.03 -1.10
N GLU A 132 7.30 -3.03 -1.91
CA GLU A 132 7.61 -3.16 -3.34
C GLU A 132 8.68 -4.23 -3.62
N ALA A 133 9.70 -4.33 -2.77
CA ALA A 133 10.78 -5.29 -2.90
C ALA A 133 10.28 -6.73 -3.07
N ARG A 134 9.21 -7.11 -2.36
CA ARG A 134 8.60 -8.45 -2.46
C ARG A 134 8.03 -8.72 -3.85
N TYR A 135 7.52 -7.69 -4.51
CA TYR A 135 6.95 -7.80 -5.85
C TYR A 135 8.06 -7.83 -6.90
N ARG A 136 9.08 -6.98 -6.75
CA ARG A 136 10.28 -7.00 -7.61
C ARG A 136 11.02 -8.33 -7.55
N ASP A 137 11.15 -8.92 -6.37
CA ASP A 137 11.81 -10.22 -6.22
C ASP A 137 11.09 -11.32 -6.98
N ARG A 138 9.76 -11.32 -6.96
CA ARG A 138 8.97 -12.29 -7.73
C ARG A 138 9.04 -12.00 -9.22
N LEU A 139 9.03 -10.72 -9.63
CA LEU A 139 9.11 -10.31 -11.03
C LEU A 139 10.52 -10.44 -11.63
N ARG A 140 11.54 -10.79 -10.82
CA ARG A 140 12.93 -10.88 -11.24
C ARG A 140 13.13 -11.79 -12.45
N ASP A 141 12.46 -12.94 -12.45
CA ASP A 141 12.54 -13.93 -13.54
C ASP A 141 11.83 -13.46 -14.82
N LEU A 142 11.02 -12.40 -14.72
CA LEU A 142 10.26 -11.80 -15.82
C LEU A 142 10.79 -10.41 -16.19
N ALA A 143 11.94 -10.01 -15.64
CA ALA A 143 12.50 -8.68 -15.89
C ALA A 143 12.92 -8.43 -17.34
N THR A 144 13.03 -9.49 -18.14
CA THR A 144 13.29 -9.40 -19.58
C THR A 144 12.04 -9.17 -20.43
N LEU A 145 10.85 -9.28 -19.84
CA LEU A 145 9.57 -9.20 -20.55
C LEU A 145 8.97 -7.78 -20.52
N ALA A 146 9.36 -6.96 -19.55
CA ALA A 146 8.82 -5.61 -19.38
C ALA A 146 9.82 -4.66 -18.72
N ARG A 147 9.60 -3.37 -18.98
CA ARG A 147 10.16 -2.28 -18.16
C ARG A 147 9.27 -2.05 -16.94
N PHE A 148 9.91 -1.82 -15.79
CA PHE A 148 9.23 -1.51 -14.53
C PHE A 148 9.34 -0.01 -14.24
N ASP A 149 8.21 0.67 -14.14
CA ASP A 149 8.14 2.05 -13.70
C ASP A 149 7.40 2.13 -12.36
N ILE A 150 7.85 3.02 -11.46
CA ILE A 150 7.12 3.35 -10.24
C ILE A 150 6.25 4.56 -10.56
N GLY A 151 4.95 4.46 -10.26
CA GLY A 151 3.96 5.53 -10.39
C GLY A 151 3.27 5.82 -9.07
#